data_AF-A0AAN6KZ26-F1
#
_entry.id   AF-A0AAN6KZ26-F1
#
_cell.length_a   1.000
_cell.length_b   1.000
_cell.length_c   1.000
_cell.angle_alpha   90.00
_cell.angle_beta   90.00
_cell.angle_gamma   90.00
#
_symmetry.space_group_name_H-M   'P 1'
#
loop_
_entity.id
_entity.type
_entity.pdbx_description
1 polymer ?
#
loop_
_entity_poly.entity_id
_entity_poly.type
_entity_poly.pdbx_seq_one_letter_code
_entity_poly.pdbx_strand_id
1 'polypeptide(L)'
;MVQTKLPIVGEHSDVRFAKLACPPELANATFAVMMEESATVLKGKDGELPSASTNPGMPFAALAQQVREWSAGSGDLAVVQHPIRPSTDPVSDIDDLPKEHWDAFASRLRLDALKAFWVNLVSADVDSALKRTKSAEEKAVLLLTRNDVPAACNVLVAAKNFRLASLVAQLPASAANRQVMQRQIDAWQKRKDWSEMSDAVRALYSIFAGSVCRVAGQSGASEDRASEFCVAERFAMTWRQSLGLRVYFGGHETLEEAVEAYCVDLETGRETVEPASPHGNGGEDTLLTLCRLYASEAGDVDAAVLCEPTTVSGSALNPRVAWQLSSLLSAKGLIVLPENKLASITLDLAATLETSAKLVESVWVLLHLGGAERQRAISGLLQRNARDLADVEEQLVQECRIPPPMISAARSLHAKAVGDTHGQVQLLLRAGNLAEAHEVLCTTVGPQAVIERDHDALALVSEFPRQRPAGWDKGGQIYEAYMRLALMSQGQKQSEEGEKVVRALRRGLRGVEEAGMQGKTLEQRVAVLEMRRFVEQIAKARGDERRMGKVEDGGVGAGAAMLDKYRSAVGLVL
;
A
#
# COMPACT_ATOMS: atom_id res chain seq x y z
N MET A 1 -16.27 -7.77 -18.69
CA MET A 1 -15.94 -9.22 -18.60
C MET A 1 -14.53 -9.42 -19.13
N VAL A 2 -13.53 -9.36 -18.26
CA VAL A 2 -12.13 -9.57 -18.63
C VAL A 2 -11.85 -11.06 -18.55
N GLN A 3 -11.34 -11.64 -19.64
CA GLN A 3 -11.13 -13.07 -19.86
C GLN A 3 -10.48 -13.76 -18.65
N THR A 4 -11.27 -14.53 -17.90
CA THR A 4 -10.76 -15.57 -17.01
C THR A 4 -10.28 -16.73 -17.88
N LYS A 5 -9.09 -17.27 -17.59
CA LYS A 5 -8.58 -18.48 -18.23
C LYS A 5 -9.67 -19.57 -18.17
N LEU A 6 -9.86 -20.29 -19.28
CA LEU A 6 -10.85 -21.36 -19.36
C LEU A 6 -10.58 -22.40 -18.24
N PRO A 7 -11.61 -22.93 -17.57
CA PRO A 7 -11.44 -23.98 -16.57
C PRO A 7 -10.79 -25.20 -17.22
N ILE A 8 -9.85 -25.81 -16.50
CA ILE A 8 -9.19 -27.04 -16.95
C ILE A 8 -9.95 -28.20 -16.31
N VAL A 9 -10.68 -28.93 -17.14
CA VAL A 9 -11.46 -30.11 -16.72
C VAL A 9 -10.74 -31.36 -17.22
N GLY A 10 -10.19 -32.14 -16.30
CA GLY A 10 -9.67 -33.49 -16.55
C GLY A 10 -10.62 -34.57 -16.03
N GLU A 11 -10.36 -35.84 -16.34
CA GLU A 11 -11.21 -36.99 -15.94
C GLU A 11 -11.47 -37.09 -14.43
N HIS A 12 -10.58 -36.53 -13.59
CA HIS A 12 -10.67 -36.60 -12.12
C HIS A 12 -10.51 -35.25 -11.41
N SER A 13 -10.41 -34.12 -12.14
CA SER A 13 -10.24 -32.80 -11.51
C SER A 13 -10.83 -31.69 -12.36
N ASP A 14 -11.60 -30.80 -11.72
CA ASP A 14 -12.11 -29.55 -12.29
C ASP A 14 -11.36 -28.39 -11.63
N VAL A 15 -10.43 -27.76 -12.35
CA VAL A 15 -9.65 -26.61 -11.89
C VAL A 15 -10.23 -25.34 -12.47
N ARG A 16 -10.84 -24.53 -11.60
CA ARG A 16 -11.43 -23.24 -11.95
C ARG A 16 -10.51 -22.10 -11.54
N PHE A 17 -10.25 -21.20 -12.47
CA PHE A 17 -9.50 -19.98 -12.20
C PHE A 17 -10.45 -18.86 -11.81
N ALA A 18 -10.43 -18.47 -10.54
CA ALA A 18 -11.12 -17.29 -10.05
C ALA A 18 -10.15 -16.11 -9.97
N LYS A 19 -10.58 -14.94 -10.44
CA LYS A 19 -9.87 -13.69 -10.17
C LYS A 19 -10.43 -13.12 -8.88
N LEU A 20 -9.56 -12.79 -7.93
CA LEU A 20 -9.96 -12.09 -6.71
C LEU A 20 -10.57 -10.74 -7.10
N ALA A 21 -11.79 -10.47 -6.64
CA ALA A 21 -12.43 -9.18 -6.83
C ALA A 21 -11.74 -8.16 -5.93
N CYS A 22 -10.87 -7.34 -6.52
CA CYS A 22 -10.22 -6.25 -5.83
C CYS A 22 -11.07 -4.98 -5.96
N PRO A 23 -11.15 -4.14 -4.93
CA PRO A 23 -11.80 -2.84 -5.05
C PRO A 23 -11.18 -2.04 -6.20
N PRO A 24 -11.98 -1.43 -7.09
CA PRO A 24 -11.46 -0.65 -8.23
C PRO A 24 -10.69 0.60 -7.79
N GLU A 25 -10.81 0.98 -6.51
CA GLU A 25 -10.33 2.24 -5.95
C GLU A 25 -8.93 2.17 -5.31
N LEU A 26 -8.21 1.03 -5.44
CA LEU A 26 -6.96 0.79 -4.71
C LEU A 26 -5.81 1.74 -5.07
N ALA A 27 -5.67 2.12 -6.34
CA ALA A 27 -4.64 3.04 -6.83
C ALA A 27 -5.30 4.28 -7.46
N ASN A 28 -5.91 5.11 -6.61
CA ASN A 28 -6.59 6.33 -7.02
C ASN A 28 -5.69 7.58 -6.83
N ALA A 29 -6.23 8.77 -7.08
CA ALA A 29 -5.51 10.03 -6.95
C ALA A 29 -4.97 10.30 -5.52
N THR A 30 -5.65 9.85 -4.46
CA THR A 30 -5.12 10.02 -3.09
C THR A 30 -3.86 9.17 -2.87
N PHE A 31 -3.83 7.98 -3.46
CA PHE A 31 -2.66 7.11 -3.41
C PHE A 31 -1.49 7.73 -4.18
N ALA A 32 -1.75 8.27 -5.37
CA ALA A 32 -0.74 8.97 -6.18
C ALA A 32 -0.10 10.14 -5.41
N VAL A 33 -0.91 10.98 -4.74
CA VAL A 33 -0.40 12.09 -3.91
C VAL A 33 0.49 11.59 -2.77
N MET A 34 0.22 10.43 -2.18
CA MET A 34 1.13 9.86 -1.18
C MET A 34 2.46 9.41 -1.76
N MET A 35 2.50 8.96 -3.02
CA MET A 35 3.74 8.53 -3.67
C MET A 35 4.64 9.69 -4.07
N GLU A 36 4.12 10.92 -4.15
CA GLU A 36 4.91 12.10 -4.48
C GLU A 36 6.03 12.35 -3.45
N GLU A 37 7.14 12.93 -3.91
CA GLU A 37 8.28 13.30 -3.05
C GLU A 37 7.91 14.29 -1.94
N SER A 38 6.83 15.04 -2.12
CA SER A 38 6.26 15.94 -1.12
C SER A 38 5.71 15.19 0.10
N ALA A 39 5.19 13.98 -0.13
CA ALA A 39 4.48 13.15 0.83
C ALA A 39 5.32 12.00 1.40
N THR A 40 6.27 11.47 0.64
CA THR A 40 7.10 10.33 1.05
C THR A 40 8.59 10.63 0.97
N VAL A 41 9.29 10.39 2.08
CA VAL A 41 10.74 10.55 2.17
C VAL A 41 11.40 9.18 2.01
N LEU A 42 12.12 9.00 0.91
CA LEU A 42 12.98 7.84 0.69
C LEU A 42 14.35 8.07 1.33
N LYS A 43 14.74 7.20 2.27
CA LYS A 43 16.04 7.21 2.93
C LYS A 43 16.86 5.99 2.49
N GLY A 44 18.12 6.19 2.15
CA GLY A 44 19.02 5.12 1.73
C GLY A 44 20.25 5.69 1.01
N LYS A 45 21.34 4.92 0.98
CA LYS A 45 22.49 5.23 0.12
C LYS A 45 22.21 4.79 -1.30
N ASP A 46 22.83 5.45 -2.27
CA ASP A 46 22.75 5.04 -3.67
C ASP A 46 23.24 3.60 -3.84
N GLY A 47 22.39 2.75 -4.42
CA GLY A 47 22.66 1.33 -4.64
C GLY A 47 22.20 0.38 -3.52
N GLU A 48 21.79 0.89 -2.37
CA GLU A 48 21.13 0.09 -1.32
C GLU A 48 19.61 0.18 -1.43
N LEU A 49 18.89 -0.83 -0.90
CA LEU A 49 17.43 -0.84 -0.91
C LEU A 49 16.89 0.27 0.02
N PRO A 50 16.21 1.31 -0.51
CA PRO A 50 15.74 2.43 0.29
C PRO A 50 14.66 2.00 1.30
N SER A 51 14.50 2.79 2.34
CA SER A 51 13.34 2.77 3.25
C SER A 51 12.45 3.97 2.97
N ALA A 52 11.15 3.78 2.91
CA ALA A 52 10.18 4.86 2.81
C ALA A 52 9.68 5.25 4.20
N SER A 53 9.48 6.54 4.43
CA SER A 53 8.75 7.06 5.57
C SER A 53 7.83 8.19 5.12
N THR A 54 6.58 8.19 5.55
CA THR A 54 5.64 9.27 5.27
C THR A 54 6.14 10.57 5.91
N ASN A 55 6.06 11.67 5.16
CA ASN A 55 6.49 12.99 5.61
C ASN A 55 5.51 13.53 6.68
N PRO A 56 5.98 13.84 7.90
CA PRO A 56 5.13 14.43 8.95
C PRO A 56 4.49 15.75 8.54
N GLY A 57 5.13 16.50 7.63
CA GLY A 57 4.66 17.78 7.11
C GLY A 57 3.53 17.66 6.07
N MET A 58 3.21 16.46 5.60
CA MET A 58 2.12 16.26 4.64
C MET A 58 0.77 16.65 5.28
N PRO A 59 0.00 17.59 4.69
CA PRO A 59 -1.30 17.95 5.22
C PRO A 59 -2.36 16.93 4.81
N PHE A 60 -3.29 16.62 5.72
CA PHE A 60 -4.43 15.75 5.38
C PHE A 60 -5.30 16.37 4.29
N ALA A 61 -5.32 17.71 4.21
CA ALA A 61 -6.01 18.45 3.15
C ALA A 61 -5.58 18.06 1.73
N ALA A 62 -4.32 17.69 1.51
CA ALA A 62 -3.83 17.30 0.19
C ALA A 62 -4.52 16.03 -0.32
N LEU A 63 -4.71 15.04 0.57
CA LEU A 63 -5.48 13.84 0.24
C LEU A 63 -6.96 14.15 0.08
N ALA A 64 -7.50 15.06 0.90
CA ALA A 64 -8.91 15.39 0.86
C ALA A 64 -9.36 16.07 -0.43
N GLN A 65 -8.51 16.94 -1.01
CA GLN A 65 -8.80 17.61 -2.28
C GLN A 65 -9.00 16.61 -3.43
N GLN A 66 -8.14 15.58 -3.50
CA GLN A 66 -8.20 14.56 -4.53
C GLN A 66 -9.49 13.71 -4.48
N VAL A 67 -10.16 13.63 -3.33
CA VAL A 67 -11.43 12.92 -3.22
C VAL A 67 -12.62 13.79 -3.62
N ARG A 68 -12.58 15.10 -3.30
CA ARG A 68 -13.66 16.04 -3.65
C ARG A 68 -13.88 16.14 -5.16
N GLU A 69 -12.81 16.05 -5.93
CA GLU A 69 -12.86 16.04 -7.40
C GLU A 69 -13.43 14.73 -7.96
N TRP A 70 -13.46 13.68 -7.13
CA TRP A 70 -13.78 12.32 -7.54
C TRP A 70 -15.15 11.80 -7.06
N SER A 71 -15.66 12.23 -5.90
CA SER A 71 -16.81 11.55 -5.29
C SER A 71 -18.17 12.12 -5.68
N ALA A 72 -18.88 11.36 -6.53
CA ALA A 72 -20.31 11.11 -6.40
C ALA A 72 -20.50 9.59 -6.15
N GLY A 73 -20.29 9.08 -4.93
CA GLY A 73 -20.80 7.74 -4.61
C GLY A 73 -20.20 6.89 -3.47
N SER A 74 -18.95 7.04 -3.04
CA SER A 74 -18.36 6.11 -2.06
C SER A 74 -18.13 6.73 -0.66
N GLY A 75 -18.84 6.20 0.33
CA GLY A 75 -18.81 6.63 1.74
C GLY A 75 -17.49 6.34 2.48
N ASP A 76 -16.65 5.46 1.93
CA ASP A 76 -15.39 4.98 2.56
C ASP A 76 -14.34 6.08 2.74
N LEU A 77 -14.33 7.11 1.90
CA LEU A 77 -13.33 8.19 1.96
C LEU A 77 -13.75 9.39 2.79
N ALA A 78 -15.02 9.52 3.21
CA ALA A 78 -15.44 10.64 4.06
C ALA A 78 -14.71 10.64 5.41
N VAL A 79 -14.26 9.46 5.86
CA VAL A 79 -13.55 9.19 7.11
C VAL A 79 -12.16 9.85 7.16
N VAL A 80 -11.38 9.76 6.07
CA VAL A 80 -10.01 10.33 6.03
C VAL A 80 -10.01 11.83 5.74
N GLN A 81 -11.06 12.34 5.08
CA GLN A 81 -10.96 13.64 4.45
C GLN A 81 -10.97 14.83 5.40
N HIS A 82 -11.60 14.80 6.58
CA HIS A 82 -12.05 16.08 7.15
C HIS A 82 -12.04 16.33 8.67
N PRO A 83 -12.13 15.38 9.61
CA PRO A 83 -12.00 15.74 11.03
C PRO A 83 -10.55 16.14 11.40
N ILE A 84 -9.55 15.62 10.66
CA ILE A 84 -8.13 15.88 10.93
C ILE A 84 -7.62 17.18 10.24
N ARG A 85 -8.36 17.65 9.22
CA ARG A 85 -8.05 18.86 8.46
C ARG A 85 -8.06 20.13 9.31
N PRO A 86 -9.03 20.37 10.23
CA PRO A 86 -8.97 21.49 11.15
C PRO A 86 -7.93 21.29 12.26
N SER A 87 -7.64 20.06 12.67
CA SER A 87 -6.90 19.82 13.92
C SER A 87 -5.38 19.87 13.79
N THR A 88 -4.82 19.56 12.61
CA THR A 88 -3.36 19.35 12.48
C THR A 88 -2.69 20.15 11.36
N ASP A 89 -3.47 20.71 10.43
CA ASP A 89 -2.92 21.55 9.37
C ASP A 89 -2.77 22.99 9.88
N PRO A 90 -1.72 23.73 9.49
CA PRO A 90 -1.60 25.15 9.80
C PRO A 90 -2.83 25.89 9.25
N VAL A 91 -3.42 26.76 10.08
CA VAL A 91 -4.52 27.64 9.67
C VAL A 91 -4.08 28.36 8.40
N SER A 92 -4.80 28.16 7.28
CA SER A 92 -4.47 28.79 6.00
C SER A 92 -4.74 30.29 6.07
N ASP A 93 -4.04 31.09 5.26
CA ASP A 93 -4.18 32.56 5.17
C ASP A 93 -5.66 32.98 5.23
N ILE A 94 -6.05 33.58 6.36
CA ILE A 94 -7.30 34.32 6.48
C ILE A 94 -6.98 35.73 6.04
N ASP A 95 -7.59 36.17 4.94
CA ASP A 95 -7.28 37.44 4.25
C ASP A 95 -7.31 38.68 5.18
N ASP A 96 -7.96 38.60 6.35
CA ASP A 96 -8.19 39.70 7.27
C ASP A 96 -7.51 39.59 8.66
N LEU A 97 -6.76 38.51 8.96
CA LEU A 97 -6.12 38.32 10.28
C LEU A 97 -4.58 38.38 10.21
N PRO A 98 -3.91 39.35 10.86
CA PRO A 98 -2.45 39.39 10.95
C PRO A 98 -1.88 38.10 11.56
N LYS A 99 -0.78 37.59 10.99
CA LYS A 99 -0.12 36.32 11.38
C LYS A 99 0.25 36.25 12.86
N GLU A 100 0.50 37.40 13.49
CA GLU A 100 0.82 37.53 14.92
C GLU A 100 -0.31 37.08 15.85
N HIS A 101 -1.56 37.08 15.37
CA HIS A 101 -2.73 36.68 16.16
C HIS A 101 -3.21 35.27 15.86
N TRP A 102 -2.58 34.56 14.92
CA TRP A 102 -3.02 33.23 14.52
C TRP A 102 -2.94 32.25 15.67
N ASP A 103 -1.85 32.26 16.45
CA ASP A 103 -1.70 31.38 17.61
C ASP A 103 -2.74 31.70 18.71
N ALA A 104 -3.06 32.98 18.90
CA ALA A 104 -4.04 33.43 19.88
C ALA A 104 -5.49 33.03 19.52
N PHE A 105 -5.81 32.95 18.22
CA PHE A 105 -7.14 32.56 17.73
C PHE A 105 -7.19 31.15 17.14
N ALA A 106 -6.09 30.38 17.19
CA ALA A 106 -5.98 29.10 16.51
C ALA A 106 -7.11 28.14 16.91
N SER A 107 -7.36 27.96 18.20
CA SER A 107 -8.43 27.10 18.72
C SER A 107 -9.81 27.47 18.15
N ARG A 108 -10.13 28.77 18.13
CA ARG A 108 -11.39 29.29 17.58
C ARG A 108 -11.50 29.07 16.07
N LEU A 109 -10.42 29.31 15.33
CA LEU A 109 -10.40 29.11 13.88
C LEU A 109 -10.56 27.64 13.50
N ARG A 110 -9.95 26.72 14.27
CA ARG A 110 -10.15 25.27 14.11
C ARG A 110 -11.60 24.87 14.39
N LEU A 111 -12.18 25.40 15.46
CA LEU A 111 -13.59 25.16 15.81
C LEU A 111 -14.53 25.65 14.70
N ASP A 112 -14.31 26.87 14.17
CA ASP A 112 -15.14 27.42 13.10
C ASP A 112 -15.00 26.62 11.78
N ALA A 113 -13.78 26.19 11.44
CA ALA A 113 -13.53 25.31 10.30
C ALA A 113 -14.21 23.94 10.46
N LEU A 114 -14.17 23.36 11.67
CA LEU A 114 -14.88 22.12 11.97
C LEU A 114 -16.40 22.32 11.87
N LYS A 115 -16.95 23.41 12.41
CA LYS A 115 -18.38 23.72 12.29
C LYS A 115 -18.81 23.76 10.83
N ALA A 116 -18.06 24.48 9.98
CA ALA A 116 -18.34 24.54 8.55
C ALA A 116 -18.25 23.15 7.88
N PHE A 117 -17.29 22.32 8.28
CA PHE A 117 -17.22 20.94 7.82
C PHE A 117 -18.46 20.11 8.26
N TRP A 118 -18.82 20.19 9.53
CA TRP A 118 -19.89 19.40 10.12
C TRP A 118 -21.26 19.75 9.53
N VAL A 119 -21.47 21.02 9.17
CA VAL A 119 -22.61 21.48 8.37
C VAL A 119 -22.73 20.71 7.04
N ASN A 120 -21.63 20.60 6.30
CA ASN A 120 -21.62 19.87 5.03
C ASN A 120 -21.87 18.36 5.22
N LEU A 121 -21.29 17.79 6.28
CA LEU A 121 -21.43 16.36 6.60
C LEU A 121 -22.89 15.95 6.83
N VAL A 122 -23.66 16.74 7.58
CA VAL A 122 -25.05 16.41 7.93
C VAL A 122 -26.08 16.91 6.90
N SER A 123 -25.66 17.69 5.90
CA SER A 123 -26.58 18.39 4.98
C SER A 123 -27.52 17.43 4.24
N ALA A 124 -27.00 16.32 3.71
CA ALA A 124 -27.81 15.34 2.97
C ALA A 124 -28.86 14.64 3.86
N ASP A 125 -28.49 14.33 5.11
CA ASP A 125 -29.37 13.71 6.09
C ASP A 125 -30.48 14.69 6.50
N VAL A 126 -30.12 15.95 6.75
CA VAL A 126 -31.05 17.02 7.11
C VAL A 126 -32.04 17.29 5.98
N ASP A 127 -31.57 17.45 4.74
CA ASP A 127 -32.44 17.69 3.58
C ASP A 127 -33.41 16.51 3.34
N SER A 128 -32.96 15.28 3.58
CA SER A 128 -33.80 14.09 3.50
C SER A 128 -34.86 14.05 4.61
N ALA A 129 -34.49 14.42 5.84
CA ALA A 129 -35.42 14.51 6.96
C ALA A 129 -36.46 15.63 6.76
N LEU A 130 -36.03 16.82 6.29
CA LEU A 130 -36.90 17.97 6.04
C LEU A 130 -38.01 17.68 5.03
N LYS A 131 -37.77 16.81 4.04
CA LYS A 131 -38.78 16.37 3.07
C LYS A 131 -39.89 15.52 3.71
N ARG A 132 -39.58 14.78 4.79
CA ARG A 132 -40.51 13.86 5.46
C ARG A 132 -41.31 14.59 6.55
N THR A 133 -40.70 15.60 7.17
CA THR A 133 -41.27 16.34 8.30
C THR A 133 -42.35 17.33 7.85
N LYS A 134 -43.45 17.41 8.60
CA LYS A 134 -44.58 18.32 8.31
C LYS A 134 -44.65 19.52 9.27
N SER A 135 -44.39 19.31 10.57
CA SER A 135 -44.41 20.37 11.58
C SER A 135 -43.32 21.42 11.32
N ALA A 136 -43.66 22.69 11.51
CA ALA A 136 -42.71 23.79 11.35
C ALA A 136 -41.69 23.82 12.49
N GLU A 137 -42.10 23.43 13.70
CA GLU A 137 -41.26 23.36 14.89
C GLU A 137 -40.24 22.23 14.75
N GLU A 138 -40.66 21.05 14.27
CA GLU A 138 -39.75 19.93 13.98
C GLU A 138 -38.76 20.28 12.85
N LYS A 139 -39.22 20.97 11.80
CA LYS A 139 -38.33 21.48 10.76
C LYS A 139 -37.30 22.46 11.32
N ALA A 140 -37.70 23.33 12.24
CA ALA A 140 -36.77 24.24 12.91
C ALA A 140 -35.72 23.48 13.72
N VAL A 141 -36.10 22.45 14.48
CA VAL A 141 -35.15 21.58 15.20
C VAL A 141 -34.15 20.93 14.24
N LEU A 142 -34.62 20.37 13.11
CA LEU A 142 -33.75 19.75 12.11
C LEU A 142 -32.78 20.76 11.46
N LEU A 143 -33.24 21.97 11.15
CA LEU A 143 -32.41 23.03 10.57
C LEU A 143 -31.29 23.47 11.54
N LEU A 144 -31.56 23.46 12.85
CA LEU A 144 -30.54 23.73 13.86
C LEU A 144 -29.44 22.65 13.88
N THR A 145 -29.73 21.39 13.55
CA THR A 145 -28.68 20.35 13.45
C THR A 145 -27.66 20.63 12.33
N ARG A 146 -28.02 21.47 11.35
CA ARG A 146 -27.11 21.99 10.29
C ARG A 146 -26.59 23.41 10.61
N ASN A 147 -26.72 23.88 11.85
CA ASN A 147 -26.36 25.26 12.25
C ASN A 147 -27.05 26.36 11.40
N ASP A 148 -28.21 26.08 10.79
CA ASP A 148 -28.93 27.01 9.93
C ASP A 148 -30.00 27.77 10.73
N VAL A 149 -29.52 28.61 11.66
CA VAL A 149 -30.36 29.46 12.51
C VAL A 149 -31.29 30.37 11.69
N PRO A 150 -30.83 31.02 10.59
CA PRO A 150 -31.70 31.87 9.79
C PRO A 150 -32.85 31.09 9.13
N ALA A 151 -32.61 29.92 8.54
CA ALA A 151 -33.68 29.12 7.97
C ALA A 151 -34.66 28.62 9.04
N ALA A 152 -34.16 28.19 10.20
CA ALA A 152 -35.00 27.79 11.33
C ALA A 152 -35.94 28.93 11.76
N CYS A 153 -35.41 30.17 11.86
CA CYS A 153 -36.21 31.36 12.15
C CYS A 153 -37.27 31.61 11.08
N ASN A 154 -36.91 31.54 9.80
CA ASN A 154 -37.84 31.78 8.69
C ASN A 154 -39.01 30.77 8.70
N VAL A 155 -38.73 29.51 8.99
CA VAL A 155 -39.77 28.47 9.12
C VAL A 155 -40.72 28.77 10.27
N LEU A 156 -40.20 29.20 11.43
CA LEU A 156 -41.02 29.57 12.58
C LEU A 156 -41.84 30.84 12.35
N VAL A 157 -41.27 31.84 11.67
CA VAL A 157 -41.99 33.07 11.27
C VAL A 157 -43.12 32.75 10.29
N ALA A 158 -42.87 31.89 9.30
CA ALA A 158 -43.90 31.44 8.36
C ALA A 158 -45.06 30.70 9.08
N ALA A 159 -44.74 29.96 10.14
CA ALA A 159 -45.72 29.32 11.02
C ALA A 159 -46.38 30.28 12.04
N LYS A 160 -46.04 31.58 12.02
CA LYS A 160 -46.50 32.62 12.96
C LYS A 160 -46.06 32.41 14.42
N ASN A 161 -45.02 31.61 14.64
CA ASN A 161 -44.39 31.39 15.95
C ASN A 161 -43.32 32.45 16.25
N PHE A 162 -43.71 33.74 16.29
CA PHE A 162 -42.78 34.87 16.39
C PHE A 162 -41.93 34.86 17.67
N ARG A 163 -42.50 34.41 18.80
CA ARG A 163 -41.79 34.32 20.08
C ARG A 163 -40.63 33.32 20.01
N LEU A 164 -40.90 32.14 19.45
CA LEU A 164 -39.90 31.09 19.31
C LEU A 164 -38.85 31.49 18.27
N ALA A 165 -39.27 32.10 17.16
CA ALA A 165 -38.34 32.65 16.17
C ALA A 165 -37.39 33.70 16.76
N SER A 166 -37.89 34.59 17.63
CA SER A 166 -37.06 35.62 18.29
C SER A 166 -36.04 35.05 19.28
N LEU A 167 -36.36 33.90 19.88
CA LEU A 167 -35.42 33.18 20.75
C LEU A 167 -34.40 32.39 19.93
N VAL A 168 -34.84 31.66 18.91
CA VAL A 168 -33.95 30.92 18.01
C VAL A 168 -32.95 31.86 17.32
N ALA A 169 -33.36 33.08 16.96
CA ALA A 169 -32.47 34.09 16.36
C ALA A 169 -31.31 34.54 17.28
N GLN A 170 -31.38 34.25 18.57
CA GLN A 170 -30.32 34.56 19.55
C GLN A 170 -29.33 33.39 19.74
N LEU A 171 -29.47 32.30 18.99
CA LEU A 171 -28.50 31.20 19.00
C LEU A 171 -27.24 31.56 18.19
N PRO A 172 -26.04 31.18 18.65
CA PRO A 172 -25.73 30.55 19.94
C PRO A 172 -25.91 31.50 21.14
N ALA A 173 -26.62 31.06 22.18
CA ALA A 173 -26.95 31.88 23.33
C ALA A 173 -25.76 32.06 24.30
N SER A 174 -25.61 33.26 24.86
CA SER A 174 -24.63 33.54 25.91
C SER A 174 -24.92 32.72 27.18
N ALA A 175 -23.90 32.47 28.01
CA ALA A 175 -24.07 31.71 29.26
C ALA A 175 -25.16 32.30 30.18
N ALA A 176 -25.27 33.63 30.24
CA ALA A 176 -26.33 34.30 30.99
C ALA A 176 -27.72 34.00 30.43
N ASN A 177 -27.88 34.07 29.10
CA ASN A 177 -29.16 33.77 28.44
C ASN A 177 -29.56 32.30 28.60
N ARG A 178 -28.59 31.38 28.54
CA ARG A 178 -28.81 29.95 28.80
C ARG A 178 -29.34 29.71 30.21
N GLN A 179 -28.74 30.33 31.23
CA GLN A 179 -29.21 30.24 32.61
C GLN A 179 -30.61 30.83 32.82
N VAL A 180 -30.91 31.97 32.19
CA VAL A 180 -32.25 32.57 32.23
C VAL A 180 -33.28 31.61 31.63
N MET A 181 -32.96 31.00 30.49
CA MET A 181 -33.85 30.01 29.88
C MET A 181 -34.02 28.78 30.76
N GLN A 182 -32.95 28.26 31.37
CA GLN A 182 -33.06 27.12 32.27
C GLN A 182 -34.00 27.41 33.44
N ARG A 183 -33.89 28.59 34.07
CA ARG A 183 -34.82 29.01 35.14
C ARG A 183 -36.27 29.12 34.65
N GLN A 184 -36.46 29.53 33.41
CA GLN A 184 -37.78 29.63 32.80
C GLN A 184 -38.38 28.24 32.50
N ILE A 185 -37.56 27.26 32.10
CA ILE A 185 -37.97 25.85 31.97
C ILE A 185 -38.37 25.30 33.34
N ASP A 186 -37.56 25.52 34.38
CA ASP A 186 -37.86 25.07 35.74
C ASP A 186 -39.18 25.69 36.26
N ALA A 187 -39.46 26.96 35.90
CA ALA A 187 -40.70 27.63 36.25
C ALA A 187 -41.93 27.09 35.48
N TRP A 188 -41.77 26.64 34.23
CA TRP A 188 -42.83 25.94 33.50
C TRP A 188 -43.09 24.55 34.07
N GLN A 189 -42.05 23.82 34.45
CA GLN A 189 -42.19 22.52 35.10
C GLN A 189 -42.93 22.61 36.44
N LYS A 190 -42.62 23.64 37.26
CA LYS A 190 -43.31 23.89 38.53
C LYS A 190 -44.79 24.23 38.36
N ARG A 191 -45.12 24.98 37.29
CA ARG A 191 -46.51 25.37 36.97
C ARG A 191 -47.28 24.31 36.20
N LYS A 192 -46.59 23.25 35.78
CA LYS A 192 -47.08 22.16 34.94
C LYS A 192 -47.40 22.54 33.49
N ASP A 193 -47.08 23.77 33.07
CA ASP A 193 -47.22 24.24 31.68
C ASP A 193 -46.35 23.44 30.69
N TRP A 194 -45.34 22.71 31.19
CA TRP A 194 -44.39 21.97 30.36
C TRP A 194 -45.04 20.77 29.64
N SER A 195 -46.07 20.13 30.21
CA SER A 195 -46.76 18.99 29.58
C SER A 195 -47.64 19.40 28.40
N GLU A 196 -48.08 20.65 28.35
CA GLU A 196 -48.89 21.21 27.26
C GLU A 196 -48.06 21.55 26.01
N MET A 197 -46.72 21.64 26.15
CA MET A 197 -45.83 21.97 25.04
C MET A 197 -45.52 20.73 24.20
N SER A 198 -45.57 20.89 22.88
CA SER A 198 -45.12 19.82 21.97
C SER A 198 -43.62 19.55 22.15
N ASP A 199 -43.21 18.32 21.86
CA ASP A 199 -41.82 17.89 22.03
C ASP A 199 -40.83 18.75 21.23
N ALA A 200 -41.22 19.20 20.04
CA ALA A 200 -40.41 20.09 19.22
C ALA A 200 -40.20 21.47 19.88
N VAL A 201 -41.24 22.02 20.52
CA VAL A 201 -41.14 23.29 21.25
C VAL A 201 -40.29 23.12 22.51
N ARG A 202 -40.50 22.02 23.27
CA ARG A 202 -39.67 21.69 24.43
C ARG A 202 -38.20 21.54 24.04
N ALA A 203 -37.92 20.86 22.93
CA ALA A 203 -36.57 20.71 22.39
C ALA A 203 -35.93 22.04 22.00
N LEU A 204 -36.67 22.95 21.34
CA LEU A 204 -36.14 24.28 20.98
C LEU A 204 -35.78 25.12 22.21
N TYR A 205 -36.59 25.07 23.27
CA TYR A 205 -36.27 25.72 24.54
C TYR A 205 -35.07 25.07 25.24
N SER A 206 -35.00 23.74 25.26
CA SER A 206 -33.87 23.01 25.85
C SER A 206 -32.55 23.27 25.10
N ILE A 207 -32.57 23.30 23.77
CA ILE A 207 -31.41 23.68 22.94
C ILE A 207 -30.97 25.11 23.26
N PHE A 208 -31.91 26.05 23.42
CA PHE A 208 -31.59 27.42 23.83
C PHE A 208 -30.98 27.51 25.24
N ALA A 209 -31.39 26.64 26.17
CA ALA A 209 -30.79 26.53 27.49
C ALA A 209 -29.40 25.84 27.48
N GLY A 210 -28.98 25.27 26.35
CA GLY A 210 -27.73 24.50 26.22
C GLY A 210 -27.87 23.01 26.54
N SER A 211 -29.06 22.54 26.93
CA SER A 211 -29.33 21.12 27.14
C SER A 211 -29.79 20.48 25.82
N VAL A 212 -28.81 20.03 25.02
CA VAL A 212 -29.05 19.53 23.66
C VAL A 212 -29.26 18.01 23.56
N CYS A 213 -28.86 17.23 24.57
CA CYS A 213 -29.01 15.76 24.59
C CYS A 213 -30.40 15.32 25.04
N ARG A 214 -30.78 15.69 26.27
CA ARG A 214 -32.04 15.29 26.89
C ARG A 214 -32.93 16.48 27.20
N VAL A 215 -34.21 16.28 26.95
CA VAL A 215 -35.28 17.19 27.33
C VAL A 215 -35.96 16.62 28.56
N ALA A 216 -35.86 17.34 29.68
CA ALA A 216 -36.41 16.90 30.95
C ALA A 216 -37.93 16.63 30.84
N GLY A 217 -38.34 15.48 31.39
CA GLY A 217 -39.75 15.13 31.52
C GLY A 217 -40.44 15.86 32.69
N GLN A 218 -41.73 15.61 32.83
CA GLN A 218 -42.52 16.05 33.97
C GLN A 218 -43.39 14.89 34.46
N SER A 219 -43.26 14.54 35.74
CA SER A 219 -44.06 13.51 36.39
C SER A 219 -45.31 14.13 37.01
N GLY A 220 -46.45 13.44 36.91
CA GLY A 220 -47.71 13.93 37.45
C GLY A 220 -48.91 13.06 37.07
N ALA A 221 -50.11 13.62 37.29
CA ALA A 221 -51.36 13.10 36.74
C ALA A 221 -51.25 12.96 35.22
N SER A 222 -52.13 12.18 34.59
CA SER A 222 -52.02 11.88 33.14
C SER A 222 -52.00 13.14 32.26
N GLU A 223 -52.66 14.21 32.70
CA GLU A 223 -52.71 15.53 32.05
C GLU A 223 -51.43 16.36 32.26
N ASP A 224 -50.73 16.17 33.38
CA ASP A 224 -49.52 16.91 33.73
C ASP A 224 -48.23 16.18 33.31
N ARG A 225 -48.35 15.07 32.58
CA ARG A 225 -47.25 14.17 32.31
C ARG A 225 -46.60 14.51 30.98
N ALA A 226 -45.31 14.84 31.03
CA ALA A 226 -44.46 14.99 29.86
C ALA A 226 -43.40 13.91 29.89
N SER A 227 -43.26 13.11 28.82
CA SER A 227 -42.16 12.15 28.73
C SER A 227 -40.82 12.88 28.66
N GLU A 228 -39.84 12.36 29.39
CA GLU A 228 -38.43 12.64 29.10
C GLU A 228 -38.05 11.93 27.80
N PHE A 229 -37.25 12.58 26.96
CA PHE A 229 -36.76 11.96 25.74
C PHE A 229 -35.36 12.46 25.38
N CYS A 230 -34.60 11.61 24.68
CA CYS A 230 -33.38 12.01 23.99
C CYS A 230 -33.75 12.71 22.67
N VAL A 231 -33.17 13.88 22.42
CA VAL A 231 -33.47 14.71 21.24
C VAL A 231 -33.17 13.93 19.95
N ALA A 232 -32.03 13.23 19.91
CA ALA A 232 -31.61 12.51 18.71
C ALA A 232 -32.59 11.39 18.35
N GLU A 233 -32.98 10.57 19.33
CA GLU A 233 -33.96 9.49 19.14
C GLU A 233 -35.34 10.03 18.76
N ARG A 234 -35.82 11.07 19.46
CA ARG A 234 -37.17 11.61 19.25
C ARG A 234 -37.39 12.17 17.84
N PHE A 235 -36.38 12.81 17.28
CA PHE A 235 -36.46 13.40 15.93
C PHE A 235 -35.74 12.57 14.87
N ALA A 236 -35.44 11.29 15.16
CA ALA A 236 -34.77 10.36 14.24
C ALA A 236 -33.50 10.94 13.61
N MET A 237 -32.68 11.59 14.44
CA MET A 237 -31.42 12.19 14.05
C MET A 237 -30.30 11.14 14.01
N THR A 238 -29.29 11.39 13.18
CA THR A 238 -28.04 10.62 13.22
C THR A 238 -27.17 11.04 14.42
N TRP A 239 -26.25 10.17 14.83
CA TRP A 239 -25.27 10.49 15.87
C TRP A 239 -24.46 11.76 15.53
N ARG A 240 -24.20 11.99 14.22
CA ARG A 240 -23.51 13.18 13.69
C ARG A 240 -24.31 14.45 13.93
N GLN A 241 -25.63 14.43 13.72
CA GLN A 241 -26.50 15.55 14.05
C GLN A 241 -26.54 15.83 15.56
N SER A 242 -26.57 14.78 16.39
CA SER A 242 -26.55 14.90 17.85
C SER A 242 -25.26 15.54 18.37
N LEU A 243 -24.10 15.10 17.87
CA LEU A 243 -22.81 15.70 18.21
C LEU A 243 -22.73 17.15 17.68
N GLY A 244 -23.22 17.41 16.47
CA GLY A 244 -23.27 18.76 15.89
C GLY A 244 -24.02 19.75 16.79
N LEU A 245 -25.18 19.37 17.33
CA LEU A 245 -25.92 20.23 18.26
C LEU A 245 -25.11 20.60 19.51
N ARG A 246 -24.29 19.69 20.05
CA ARG A 246 -23.37 19.98 21.17
C ARG A 246 -22.30 20.97 20.76
N VAL A 247 -21.68 20.77 19.60
CA VAL A 247 -20.65 21.67 19.05
C VAL A 247 -21.19 23.09 18.79
N TYR A 248 -22.44 23.23 18.33
CA TYR A 248 -23.02 24.54 18.02
C TYR A 248 -23.66 25.23 19.21
N PHE A 249 -24.42 24.48 20.03
CA PHE A 249 -25.35 25.05 21.01
C PHE A 249 -25.20 24.46 22.42
N GLY A 250 -24.35 23.46 22.62
CA GLY A 250 -24.07 22.86 23.94
C GLY A 250 -23.36 23.82 24.91
N GLY A 251 -22.81 24.92 24.39
CA GLY A 251 -22.20 25.97 25.21
C GLY A 251 -20.76 25.69 25.64
N HIS A 252 -20.11 24.74 24.99
CA HIS A 252 -18.70 24.41 25.11
C HIS A 252 -17.82 25.48 24.45
N GLU A 253 -16.67 25.77 25.04
CA GLU A 253 -15.71 26.74 24.50
C GLU A 253 -14.79 26.10 23.45
N THR A 254 -14.53 24.81 23.61
CA THR A 254 -13.63 24.01 22.79
C THR A 254 -14.34 22.80 22.19
N LEU A 255 -13.73 22.17 21.18
CA LEU A 255 -14.30 20.97 20.55
C LEU A 255 -14.13 19.76 21.49
N GLU A 256 -13.00 19.72 22.16
CA GLU A 256 -12.56 18.70 23.10
C GLU A 256 -13.62 18.50 24.19
N GLU A 257 -14.07 19.60 24.81
CA GLU A 257 -15.18 19.59 25.78
C GLU A 257 -16.49 19.05 25.20
N ALA A 258 -16.83 19.39 23.96
CA ALA A 258 -18.07 18.96 23.33
C ALA A 258 -18.05 17.46 22.99
N VAL A 259 -16.90 16.93 22.57
CA VAL A 259 -16.69 15.51 22.28
C VAL A 259 -16.65 14.70 23.57
N GLU A 260 -15.95 15.18 24.61
CA GLU A 260 -15.91 14.54 25.92
C GLU A 260 -17.32 14.47 26.52
N ALA A 261 -18.07 15.57 26.52
CA ALA A 261 -19.45 15.60 26.99
C ALA A 261 -20.37 14.63 26.21
N TYR A 262 -20.17 14.49 24.90
CA TYR A 262 -20.87 13.51 24.08
C TYR A 262 -20.53 12.07 24.49
N CYS A 263 -19.25 11.76 24.73
CA CYS A 263 -18.81 10.44 25.16
C CYS A 263 -19.36 10.08 26.55
N VAL A 264 -19.34 11.02 27.49
CA VAL A 264 -19.96 10.84 28.82
C VAL A 264 -21.46 10.57 28.69
N ASP A 265 -22.17 11.29 27.81
CA ASP A 265 -23.60 11.04 27.57
C ASP A 265 -23.86 9.63 26.99
N LEU A 266 -22.95 9.10 26.15
CA LEU A 266 -23.05 7.73 25.62
C LEU A 266 -22.80 6.69 26.72
N GLU A 267 -21.74 6.84 27.51
CA GLU A 267 -21.37 5.91 28.60
C GLU A 267 -22.45 5.84 29.68
N THR A 268 -23.08 6.97 29.99
CA THR A 268 -24.17 7.07 30.97
C THR A 268 -25.53 6.64 30.41
N GLY A 269 -25.61 6.29 29.12
CA GLY A 269 -26.86 5.94 28.44
C GLY A 269 -27.84 7.12 28.29
N ARG A 270 -27.35 8.36 28.46
CA ARG A 270 -28.16 9.56 28.24
C ARG A 270 -28.39 9.78 26.75
N GLU A 271 -27.36 9.61 25.94
CA GLU A 271 -27.47 9.52 24.49
C GLU A 271 -27.86 8.09 24.10
N THR A 272 -28.92 7.95 23.31
CA THR A 272 -29.48 6.65 22.92
C THR A 272 -29.15 6.30 21.48
N VAL A 273 -28.71 7.26 20.68
CA VAL A 273 -28.28 7.03 19.29
C VAL A 273 -26.80 6.67 19.27
N GLU A 274 -26.51 5.39 19.08
CA GLU A 274 -25.13 4.90 19.04
C GLU A 274 -24.40 5.33 17.75
N PRO A 275 -23.10 5.68 17.86
CA PRO A 275 -22.23 6.00 16.74
C PRO A 275 -21.77 4.73 16.02
N ALA A 276 -22.70 4.05 15.35
CA ALA A 276 -22.40 2.83 14.61
C ALA A 276 -21.62 3.11 13.32
N SER A 277 -20.69 2.21 12.99
CA SER A 277 -19.98 2.23 11.71
C SER A 277 -20.97 2.25 10.54
N PRO A 278 -20.77 3.11 9.52
CA PRO A 278 -21.64 3.17 8.34
C PRO A 278 -21.67 1.86 7.55
N HIS A 279 -20.71 0.97 7.82
CA HIS A 279 -20.54 -0.31 7.15
C HIS A 279 -21.29 -1.46 7.80
N GLY A 280 -21.93 -1.24 8.96
CA GLY A 280 -22.77 -2.25 9.62
C GLY A 280 -21.99 -3.37 10.34
N ASN A 281 -20.69 -3.19 10.55
CA ASN A 281 -19.82 -4.21 11.18
C ASN A 281 -19.93 -4.29 12.72
N GLY A 282 -20.91 -3.61 13.33
CA GLY A 282 -21.11 -3.59 14.78
C GLY A 282 -20.01 -2.88 15.58
N GLY A 283 -19.06 -2.23 14.90
CA GLY A 283 -18.03 -1.39 15.49
C GLY A 283 -18.42 0.10 15.52
N GLU A 284 -17.66 0.88 16.28
CA GLU A 284 -17.80 2.34 16.35
C GLU A 284 -17.42 3.03 15.03
N ASP A 285 -18.10 4.14 14.73
CA ASP A 285 -17.78 4.99 13.57
C ASP A 285 -16.37 5.60 13.72
N THR A 286 -15.54 5.39 12.70
CA THR A 286 -14.15 5.89 12.67
C THR A 286 -14.06 7.41 12.86
N LEU A 287 -15.06 8.18 12.40
CA LEU A 287 -15.10 9.63 12.58
C LEU A 287 -15.18 10.00 14.07
N LEU A 288 -15.96 9.26 14.87
CA LEU A 288 -16.03 9.51 16.30
C LEU A 288 -14.71 9.15 16.98
N THR A 289 -14.11 8.02 16.61
CA THR A 289 -12.80 7.62 17.14
C THR A 289 -11.71 8.66 16.82
N LEU A 290 -11.74 9.28 15.64
CA LEU A 290 -10.87 10.42 15.30
C LEU A 290 -11.15 11.67 16.13
N CYS A 291 -12.43 11.98 16.39
CA CYS A 291 -12.80 13.07 17.30
C CYS A 291 -12.30 12.81 18.73
N ARG A 292 -12.36 11.57 19.22
CA ARG A 292 -11.79 11.19 20.53
C ARG A 292 -10.28 11.30 20.56
N LEU A 293 -9.60 10.89 19.48
CA LEU A 293 -8.14 11.03 19.38
C LEU A 293 -7.71 12.49 19.46
N TYR A 294 -8.55 13.40 18.96
CA TYR A 294 -8.31 14.84 19.08
C TYR A 294 -8.64 15.39 20.48
N ALA A 295 -9.74 14.92 21.08
CA ALA A 295 -10.23 15.43 22.37
C ALA A 295 -9.46 14.89 23.57
N SER A 296 -8.92 13.68 23.48
CA SER A 296 -8.20 13.02 24.56
C SER A 296 -6.70 13.31 24.50
N GLU A 297 -6.05 13.31 25.67
CA GLU A 297 -4.59 13.27 25.74
C GLU A 297 -4.08 11.94 25.20
N ALA A 298 -2.93 11.95 24.52
CA ALA A 298 -2.39 10.79 23.80
C ALA A 298 -2.30 9.53 24.71
N GLY A 299 -3.14 8.52 24.44
CA GLY A 299 -3.08 7.22 25.13
C GLY A 299 -4.41 6.53 25.41
N ASP A 300 -5.54 7.24 25.34
CA ASP A 300 -6.86 6.71 25.72
C ASP A 300 -7.59 5.96 24.57
N VAL A 301 -7.23 6.27 23.31
CA VAL A 301 -7.85 5.66 22.13
C VAL A 301 -7.05 4.45 21.66
N ASP A 302 -7.72 3.31 21.46
CA ASP A 302 -7.12 2.14 20.83
C ASP A 302 -6.82 2.40 19.34
N ALA A 303 -5.60 2.86 19.09
CA ALA A 303 -5.09 3.16 17.76
C ALA A 303 -5.14 1.94 16.80
N ALA A 304 -5.10 0.71 17.33
CA ALA A 304 -5.16 -0.50 16.50
C ALA A 304 -6.55 -0.68 15.88
N VAL A 305 -7.62 -0.38 16.63
CA VAL A 305 -9.01 -0.44 16.14
C VAL A 305 -9.29 0.64 15.10
N LEU A 306 -8.77 1.85 15.31
CA LEU A 306 -8.86 2.97 14.36
C LEU A 306 -8.24 2.64 13.01
N CYS A 307 -7.21 1.78 13.02
CA CYS A 307 -6.43 1.40 11.85
C CYS A 307 -6.85 0.06 11.24
N GLU A 308 -7.99 -0.52 11.64
CA GLU A 308 -8.48 -1.77 11.08
C GLU A 308 -9.21 -1.52 9.75
N PRO A 309 -8.89 -2.26 8.66
CA PRO A 309 -9.59 -2.12 7.38
C PRO A 309 -11.11 -2.29 7.48
N THR A 310 -11.60 -3.19 8.34
CA THR A 310 -13.03 -3.44 8.54
C THR A 310 -13.75 -2.27 9.22
N THR A 311 -13.07 -1.54 10.10
CA THR A 311 -13.61 -0.37 10.78
C THR A 311 -13.71 0.81 9.81
N VAL A 312 -12.64 1.05 9.05
CA VAL A 312 -12.50 2.23 8.18
C VAL A 312 -13.29 2.09 6.88
N SER A 313 -13.11 0.96 6.18
CA SER A 313 -13.66 0.73 4.84
C SER A 313 -14.81 -0.27 4.79
N GLY A 314 -15.16 -0.88 5.92
CA GLY A 314 -16.19 -1.91 5.98
C GLY A 314 -15.74 -3.28 5.45
N SER A 315 -14.60 -3.36 4.77
CA SER A 315 -14.11 -4.55 4.10
C SER A 315 -12.67 -4.85 4.50
N ALA A 316 -12.42 -6.10 4.92
CA ALA A 316 -11.05 -6.58 5.16
C ALA A 316 -10.19 -6.57 3.89
N LEU A 317 -10.81 -6.55 2.71
CA LEU A 317 -10.12 -6.57 1.41
C LEU A 317 -9.79 -5.16 0.88
N ASN A 318 -10.10 -4.10 1.63
CA ASN A 318 -9.78 -2.71 1.27
C ASN A 318 -8.88 -2.06 2.35
N PRO A 319 -7.62 -2.52 2.48
CA PRO A 319 -6.70 -2.01 3.50
C PRO A 319 -6.16 -0.61 3.22
N ARG A 320 -6.46 -0.02 2.05
CA ARG A 320 -5.88 1.24 1.60
C ARG A 320 -6.13 2.39 2.57
N VAL A 321 -7.39 2.68 2.86
CA VAL A 321 -7.76 3.84 3.68
C VAL A 321 -7.22 3.69 5.10
N ALA A 322 -7.28 2.48 5.64
CA ALA A 322 -6.67 2.12 6.92
C ALA A 322 -5.14 2.36 6.90
N TRP A 323 -4.43 1.87 5.89
CA TRP A 323 -3.00 2.06 5.75
C TRP A 323 -2.60 3.55 5.64
N GLN A 324 -3.31 4.33 4.82
CA GLN A 324 -3.05 5.76 4.64
C GLN A 324 -3.24 6.50 5.97
N LEU A 325 -4.32 6.21 6.69
CA LEU A 325 -4.60 6.79 8.00
C LEU A 325 -3.53 6.42 9.03
N SER A 326 -3.18 5.13 9.13
CA SER A 326 -2.11 4.64 10.02
C SER A 326 -0.78 5.33 9.76
N SER A 327 -0.37 5.38 8.49
CA SER A 327 0.93 5.92 8.09
C SER A 327 1.05 7.41 8.42
N LEU A 328 -0.01 8.19 8.16
CA LEU A 328 -0.02 9.62 8.45
C LEU A 328 -0.09 9.94 9.94
N LEU A 329 -0.99 9.27 10.68
CA LEU A 329 -1.14 9.49 12.12
C LEU A 329 0.14 9.09 12.86
N SER A 330 0.77 7.98 12.47
CA SER A 330 2.06 7.56 13.02
C SER A 330 3.19 8.51 12.64
N ALA A 331 3.25 9.00 11.38
CA ALA A 331 4.28 9.95 10.96
C ALA A 331 4.18 11.30 11.70
N LYS A 332 2.96 11.76 12.00
CA LYS A 332 2.72 12.97 12.80
C LYS A 332 2.88 12.75 14.31
N GLY A 333 3.12 11.52 14.76
CA GLY A 333 3.27 11.19 16.18
C GLY A 333 1.98 11.26 16.98
N LEU A 334 0.82 11.21 16.33
CA LEU A 334 -0.50 11.27 16.97
C LEU A 334 -0.93 9.92 17.56
N ILE A 335 -0.44 8.83 16.96
CA ILE A 335 -0.69 7.46 17.44
C ILE A 335 0.62 6.68 17.47
N VAL A 336 0.69 5.74 18.42
CA VAL A 336 1.74 4.72 18.47
C VAL A 336 1.11 3.39 18.09
N LEU A 337 1.46 2.88 16.90
CA LEU A 337 1.03 1.56 16.46
C LEU A 337 2.13 0.54 16.74
N PRO A 338 1.79 -0.69 17.16
CA PRO A 338 2.73 -1.79 17.16
C PRO A 338 3.30 -2.00 15.75
N GLU A 339 4.62 -2.12 15.61
CA GLU A 339 5.28 -2.29 14.31
C GLU A 339 4.69 -3.47 13.51
N ASN A 340 4.36 -4.56 14.19
CA ASN A 340 3.74 -5.75 13.59
C ASN A 340 2.39 -5.43 12.91
N LYS A 341 1.61 -4.50 13.47
CA LYS A 341 0.28 -4.16 12.95
C LYS A 341 0.39 -3.32 11.68
N LEU A 342 1.24 -2.30 11.69
CA LEU A 342 1.50 -1.49 10.49
C LEU A 342 2.13 -2.35 9.39
N ALA A 343 3.05 -3.25 9.73
CA ALA A 343 3.64 -4.19 8.80
C ALA A 343 2.58 -5.12 8.18
N SER A 344 1.65 -5.66 8.99
CA SER A 344 0.53 -6.48 8.50
C SER A 344 -0.32 -5.73 7.49
N ILE A 345 -0.79 -4.52 7.83
CA ILE A 345 -1.64 -3.72 6.94
C ILE A 345 -0.88 -3.35 5.65
N THR A 346 0.43 -3.09 5.76
CA THR A 346 1.31 -2.80 4.61
C THR A 346 1.43 -4.00 3.68
N LEU A 347 1.61 -5.21 4.22
CA LEU A 347 1.66 -6.45 3.45
C LEU A 347 0.32 -6.76 2.78
N ASP A 348 -0.80 -6.57 3.49
CA ASP A 348 -2.15 -6.78 2.95
C ASP A 348 -2.42 -5.82 1.79
N LEU A 349 -2.08 -4.54 1.95
CA LEU A 349 -2.19 -3.55 0.87
C LEU A 349 -1.32 -3.91 -0.33
N ALA A 350 -0.04 -4.26 -0.11
CA ALA A 350 0.85 -4.67 -1.17
C ALA A 350 0.33 -5.89 -1.94
N ALA A 351 -0.25 -6.87 -1.25
CA ALA A 351 -0.87 -8.04 -1.86
C ALA A 351 -2.11 -7.68 -2.71
N THR A 352 -2.98 -6.79 -2.21
CA THR A 352 -4.15 -6.32 -2.98
C THR A 352 -3.75 -5.55 -4.25
N LEU A 353 -2.68 -4.74 -4.18
CA LEU A 353 -2.10 -4.04 -5.32
C LEU A 353 -1.46 -5.02 -6.33
N GLU A 354 -0.74 -6.04 -5.86
CA GLU A 354 -0.20 -7.12 -6.70
C GLU A 354 -1.31 -7.82 -7.48
N THR A 355 -2.41 -8.20 -6.81
CA THR A 355 -3.56 -8.83 -7.48
C THR A 355 -4.29 -7.93 -8.48
N SER A 356 -4.11 -6.61 -8.35
CA SER A 356 -4.65 -5.59 -9.26
C SER A 356 -3.68 -5.22 -10.39
N ALA A 357 -2.56 -5.93 -10.54
CA ALA A 357 -1.49 -5.67 -11.50
C ALA A 357 -0.86 -4.26 -11.35
N LYS A 358 -0.80 -3.76 -10.11
CA LYS A 358 -0.20 -2.47 -9.74
C LYS A 358 1.14 -2.68 -9.05
N LEU A 359 2.13 -3.10 -9.83
CA LEU A 359 3.41 -3.59 -9.32
C LEU A 359 4.28 -2.48 -8.73
N VAL A 360 4.36 -1.32 -9.38
CA VAL A 360 5.15 -0.17 -8.91
C VAL A 360 4.59 0.33 -7.58
N GLU A 361 3.27 0.50 -7.51
CA GLU A 361 2.56 0.91 -6.30
C GLU A 361 2.75 -0.12 -5.17
N SER A 362 2.70 -1.43 -5.48
CA SER A 362 2.94 -2.51 -4.50
C SER A 362 4.37 -2.47 -3.94
N VAL A 363 5.38 -2.30 -4.79
CA VAL A 363 6.78 -2.14 -4.36
C VAL A 363 6.94 -0.93 -3.46
N TRP A 364 6.34 0.21 -3.84
CA TRP A 364 6.39 1.44 -3.07
C TRP A 364 5.79 1.28 -1.66
N VAL A 365 4.66 0.58 -1.52
CA VAL A 365 4.06 0.27 -0.20
C VAL A 365 5.04 -0.55 0.64
N LEU A 366 5.65 -1.59 0.06
CA LEU A 366 6.59 -2.45 0.77
C LEU A 366 7.86 -1.72 1.25
N LEU A 367 8.21 -0.57 0.66
CA LEU A 367 9.33 0.24 1.14
C LEU A 367 9.13 0.76 2.56
N HIS A 368 7.89 0.83 3.05
CA HIS A 368 7.53 1.25 4.41
C HIS A 368 7.79 0.17 5.46
N LEU A 369 8.14 -1.05 5.06
CA LEU A 369 8.49 -2.13 5.98
C LEU A 369 9.90 -1.97 6.59
N GLY A 370 10.10 -2.62 7.74
CA GLY A 370 11.40 -2.74 8.41
C GLY A 370 12.44 -3.51 7.57
N GLY A 371 13.73 -3.25 7.77
CA GLY A 371 14.79 -3.63 6.83
C GLY A 371 14.80 -5.09 6.33
N ALA A 372 14.77 -6.08 7.24
CA ALA A 372 14.83 -7.49 6.86
C ALA A 372 13.54 -7.98 6.18
N GLU A 373 12.38 -7.53 6.65
CA GLU A 373 11.08 -7.89 6.08
C GLU A 373 10.87 -7.21 4.73
N ARG A 374 11.26 -5.94 4.60
CA ARG A 374 11.25 -5.17 3.35
C ARG A 374 12.03 -5.89 2.26
N GLN A 375 13.27 -6.27 2.53
CA GLN A 375 14.11 -6.95 1.54
C GLN A 375 13.47 -8.27 1.09
N ARG A 376 12.94 -9.06 2.03
CA ARG A 376 12.28 -10.34 1.73
C ARG A 376 11.01 -10.14 0.92
N ALA A 377 10.15 -9.20 1.32
CA ALA A 377 8.87 -8.93 0.67
C ALA A 377 9.06 -8.42 -0.76
N ILE A 378 9.96 -7.45 -0.96
CA ILE A 378 10.26 -6.90 -2.28
C ILE A 378 10.90 -7.95 -3.17
N SER A 379 11.90 -8.70 -2.68
CA SER A 379 12.51 -9.79 -3.47
C SER A 379 11.47 -10.83 -3.89
N GLY A 380 10.58 -11.23 -2.98
CA GLY A 380 9.50 -12.16 -3.29
C GLY A 380 8.50 -11.61 -4.30
N LEU A 381 8.12 -10.34 -4.19
CA LEU A 381 7.22 -9.66 -5.11
C LEU A 381 7.80 -9.58 -6.53
N LEU A 382 9.07 -9.17 -6.66
CA LEU A 382 9.78 -9.09 -7.94
C LEU A 382 9.91 -10.48 -8.58
N GLN A 383 10.21 -11.52 -7.80
CA GLN A 383 10.33 -12.90 -8.29
C GLN A 383 9.00 -13.45 -8.83
N ARG A 384 7.88 -13.18 -8.13
CA ARG A 384 6.55 -13.62 -8.59
C ARG A 384 6.11 -12.93 -9.88
N ASN A 385 6.49 -11.67 -10.05
CA ASN A 385 6.10 -10.83 -11.19
C ASN A 385 7.23 -10.67 -12.20
N ALA A 386 8.23 -11.57 -12.20
CA ALA A 386 9.47 -11.43 -12.96
C ALA A 386 9.28 -11.32 -14.48
N ARG A 387 8.15 -11.84 -14.99
CA ARG A 387 7.76 -11.74 -16.40
C ARG A 387 7.51 -10.29 -16.83
N ASP A 388 6.79 -9.54 -16.00
CA ASP A 388 6.26 -8.22 -16.35
C ASP A 388 7.21 -7.09 -15.90
N LEU A 389 8.35 -7.43 -15.28
CA LEU A 389 9.35 -6.47 -14.80
C LEU A 389 9.99 -5.64 -15.92
N ALA A 390 10.08 -6.17 -17.14
CA ALA A 390 10.73 -5.45 -18.24
C ALA A 390 9.99 -4.14 -18.61
N ASP A 391 8.67 -4.12 -18.44
CA ASP A 391 7.83 -2.98 -18.81
C ASP A 391 7.86 -1.86 -17.75
N VAL A 392 8.18 -2.21 -16.49
CA VAL A 392 8.16 -1.28 -15.35
C VAL A 392 9.53 -1.02 -14.73
N GLU A 393 10.61 -1.58 -15.30
CA GLU A 393 11.97 -1.48 -14.76
C GLU A 393 12.41 -0.02 -14.57
N GLU A 394 12.12 0.84 -15.56
CA GLU A 394 12.47 2.26 -15.50
C GLU A 394 11.77 2.97 -14.33
N GLN A 395 10.47 2.71 -14.13
CA GLN A 395 9.69 3.28 -13.03
C GLN A 395 10.17 2.78 -11.66
N LEU A 396 10.50 1.49 -11.55
CA LEU A 396 11.03 0.92 -10.31
C LEU A 396 12.38 1.52 -9.91
N VAL A 397 13.24 1.82 -10.90
CA VAL A 397 14.55 2.44 -10.67
C VAL A 397 14.42 3.94 -10.39
N GLN A 398 13.56 4.66 -11.12
CA GLN A 398 13.42 6.11 -10.99
C GLN A 398 12.55 6.51 -9.78
N GLU A 399 11.35 5.95 -9.66
CA GLU A 399 10.36 6.34 -8.65
C GLU A 399 10.63 5.65 -7.31
N CYS A 400 10.89 4.34 -7.32
CA CYS A 400 11.09 3.54 -6.09
C CYS A 400 12.56 3.40 -5.68
N ARG A 401 13.51 3.85 -6.52
CA ARG A 401 14.97 3.72 -6.32
C ARG A 401 15.40 2.27 -6.01
N ILE A 402 14.77 1.30 -6.64
CA ILE A 402 15.12 -0.12 -6.48
C ILE A 402 16.47 -0.39 -7.15
N PRO A 403 17.41 -1.07 -6.47
CA PRO A 403 18.69 -1.42 -7.07
C PRO A 403 18.51 -2.27 -8.35
N PRO A 404 19.07 -1.86 -9.51
CA PRO A 404 19.01 -2.64 -10.74
C PRO A 404 19.50 -4.10 -10.61
N PRO A 405 20.50 -4.42 -9.75
CA PRO A 405 20.91 -5.81 -9.52
C PRO A 405 19.79 -6.69 -8.98
N MET A 406 18.89 -6.15 -8.14
CA MET A 406 17.77 -6.89 -7.56
C MET A 406 16.71 -7.24 -8.62
N ILE A 407 16.42 -6.31 -9.53
CA ILE A 407 15.51 -6.53 -10.66
C ILE A 407 16.11 -7.59 -11.59
N SER A 408 17.40 -7.48 -11.91
CA SER A 408 18.11 -8.43 -12.76
C SER A 408 18.12 -9.85 -12.16
N ALA A 409 18.27 -9.98 -10.84
CA ALA A 409 18.22 -11.26 -10.13
C ALA A 409 16.83 -11.93 -10.21
N ALA A 410 15.75 -11.15 -10.13
CA ALA A 410 14.40 -11.68 -10.31
C ALA A 410 14.16 -12.13 -11.76
N ARG A 411 14.60 -11.32 -12.74
CA ARG A 411 14.49 -11.64 -14.16
C ARG A 411 15.30 -12.87 -14.56
N SER A 412 16.47 -13.11 -13.96
CA SER A 412 17.27 -14.31 -14.26
C SER A 412 16.55 -15.60 -13.88
N LEU A 413 15.75 -15.59 -12.80
CA LEU A 413 14.92 -16.73 -12.42
C LEU A 413 13.80 -16.99 -13.44
N HIS A 414 13.23 -15.92 -14.02
CA HIS A 414 12.27 -16.08 -15.11
C HIS A 414 12.92 -16.63 -16.38
N ALA A 415 14.09 -16.11 -16.77
CA ALA A 415 14.86 -16.63 -17.91
C ALA A 415 15.17 -18.12 -17.76
N LYS A 416 15.56 -18.55 -16.55
CA LYS A 416 15.73 -19.97 -16.20
C LYS A 416 14.44 -20.78 -16.39
N ALA A 417 13.30 -20.24 -15.97
CA ALA A 417 12.00 -20.93 -16.09
C ALA A 417 11.51 -21.04 -17.54
N VAL A 418 11.84 -20.06 -18.39
CA VAL A 418 11.51 -20.06 -19.83
C VAL A 418 12.50 -20.90 -20.64
N GLY A 419 13.70 -21.16 -20.10
CA GLY A 419 14.78 -21.90 -20.77
C GLY A 419 15.73 -21.02 -21.58
N ASP A 420 15.69 -19.69 -21.40
CA ASP A 420 16.65 -18.76 -22.01
C ASP A 420 17.93 -18.71 -21.16
N THR A 421 18.83 -19.66 -21.44
CA THR A 421 20.10 -19.83 -20.71
C THR A 421 21.11 -18.71 -21.00
N HIS A 422 21.10 -18.15 -22.22
CA HIS A 422 21.97 -17.03 -22.58
C HIS A 422 21.54 -15.75 -21.83
N GLY A 423 20.26 -15.37 -21.94
CA GLY A 423 19.72 -14.22 -21.22
C GLY A 423 19.86 -14.36 -19.70
N GLN A 424 19.73 -15.58 -19.18
CA GLN A 424 19.96 -15.87 -17.76
C GLN A 424 21.38 -15.48 -17.31
N VAL A 425 22.43 -15.85 -18.06
CA VAL A 425 23.82 -15.51 -17.69
C VAL A 425 24.04 -13.99 -17.71
N GLN A 426 23.56 -13.29 -18.74
CA GLN A 426 23.65 -11.83 -18.82
C GLN A 426 22.98 -11.14 -17.61
N LEU A 427 21.78 -11.60 -17.25
CA LEU A 427 21.03 -11.07 -16.11
C LEU A 427 21.71 -11.40 -14.77
N LEU A 428 22.30 -12.59 -14.61
CA LEU A 428 23.06 -12.96 -13.41
C LEU A 428 24.34 -12.12 -13.26
N LEU A 429 25.01 -11.79 -14.38
CA LEU A 429 26.15 -10.88 -14.38
C LEU A 429 25.74 -9.47 -13.94
N ARG A 430 24.63 -8.94 -14.47
CA ARG A 430 24.07 -7.64 -14.03
C ARG A 430 23.62 -7.65 -12.56
N ALA A 431 23.15 -8.78 -12.07
CA ALA A 431 22.79 -8.98 -10.66
C ALA A 431 24.01 -9.08 -9.72
N GLY A 432 25.22 -9.27 -10.25
CA GLY A 432 26.42 -9.51 -9.44
C GLY A 432 26.55 -10.93 -8.90
N ASN A 433 25.67 -11.85 -9.28
CA ASN A 433 25.69 -13.26 -8.86
C ASN A 433 26.66 -14.08 -9.72
N LEU A 434 27.96 -13.81 -9.57
CA LEU A 434 29.01 -14.36 -10.41
C LEU A 434 29.18 -15.88 -10.29
N ALA A 435 28.92 -16.45 -9.11
CA ALA A 435 29.05 -17.88 -8.86
C ALA A 435 27.99 -18.67 -9.65
N GLU A 436 26.73 -18.24 -9.57
CA GLU A 436 25.63 -18.87 -10.32
C GLU A 436 25.78 -18.65 -11.83
N ALA A 437 26.21 -17.46 -12.26
CA ALA A 437 26.51 -17.18 -13.67
C ALA A 437 27.59 -18.12 -14.21
N HIS A 438 28.65 -18.35 -13.43
CA HIS A 438 29.75 -19.25 -13.79
C HIS A 438 29.29 -20.72 -13.88
N GLU A 439 28.43 -21.15 -12.96
CA GLU A 439 27.84 -22.49 -12.97
C GLU A 439 26.98 -22.71 -14.23
N VAL A 440 26.05 -21.79 -14.53
CA VAL A 440 25.19 -21.88 -15.72
C VAL A 440 26.02 -21.86 -17.00
N LEU A 441 27.04 -20.99 -17.07
CA LEU A 441 27.98 -20.94 -18.19
C LEU A 441 28.68 -22.29 -18.40
N CYS A 442 29.21 -22.90 -17.35
CA CYS A 442 29.96 -24.15 -17.50
C CYS A 442 29.06 -25.35 -17.79
N THR A 443 27.80 -25.30 -17.32
CA THR A 443 26.89 -26.44 -17.38
C THR A 443 26.09 -26.52 -18.68
N THR A 444 25.63 -25.40 -19.22
CA THR A 444 24.73 -25.36 -20.38
C THR A 444 25.25 -24.47 -21.52
N VAL A 445 25.47 -23.18 -21.27
CA VAL A 445 25.78 -22.19 -22.33
C VAL A 445 27.11 -22.47 -23.01
N GLY A 446 28.17 -22.69 -22.23
CA GLY A 446 29.51 -22.99 -22.75
C GLY A 446 29.53 -24.26 -23.61
N PRO A 447 29.03 -25.40 -23.11
CA PRO A 447 28.93 -26.62 -23.90
C PRO A 447 28.14 -26.46 -25.20
N GLN A 448 26.95 -25.84 -25.13
CA GLN A 448 26.08 -25.66 -26.30
C GLN A 448 26.74 -24.75 -27.35
N ALA A 449 27.31 -23.63 -26.92
CA ALA A 449 27.96 -22.68 -27.82
C ALA A 449 29.21 -23.26 -28.51
N VAL A 450 29.95 -24.16 -27.84
CA VAL A 450 31.07 -24.89 -28.47
C VAL A 450 30.57 -25.86 -29.55
N ILE A 451 29.46 -26.57 -29.30
CA ILE A 451 28.89 -27.54 -30.25
C ILE A 451 28.31 -26.81 -31.47
N GLU A 452 27.55 -25.75 -31.25
CA GLU A 452 26.91 -24.95 -32.29
C GLU A 452 27.91 -24.00 -32.99
N ARG A 453 29.12 -23.84 -32.43
CA ARG A 453 30.16 -22.87 -32.84
C ARG A 453 29.66 -21.42 -32.80
N ASP A 454 28.75 -21.14 -31.89
CA ASP A 454 28.26 -19.79 -31.64
C ASP A 454 29.32 -19.00 -30.85
N HIS A 455 30.01 -18.12 -31.54
CA HIS A 455 31.04 -17.26 -30.97
C HIS A 455 30.45 -16.09 -30.16
N ASP A 456 29.21 -15.70 -30.44
CA ASP A 456 28.53 -14.60 -29.77
C ASP A 456 28.05 -15.04 -28.38
N ALA A 457 27.49 -16.25 -28.25
CA ALA A 457 27.16 -16.84 -26.96
C ALA A 457 28.41 -17.10 -26.07
N LEU A 458 29.55 -17.42 -26.69
CA LEU A 458 30.83 -17.54 -25.97
C LEU A 458 31.41 -16.18 -25.57
N ALA A 459 31.01 -15.07 -26.22
CA ALA A 459 31.49 -13.73 -25.89
C ALA A 459 31.13 -13.32 -24.44
N LEU A 460 30.07 -13.90 -23.86
CA LEU A 460 29.68 -13.72 -22.45
C LEU A 460 30.82 -13.96 -21.46
N VAL A 461 31.77 -14.85 -21.77
CA VAL A 461 32.93 -15.12 -20.91
C VAL A 461 33.80 -13.86 -20.70
N SER A 462 33.79 -12.96 -21.67
CA SER A 462 34.49 -11.67 -21.61
C SER A 462 33.76 -10.61 -20.77
N GLU A 463 32.45 -10.77 -20.55
CA GLU A 463 31.62 -9.88 -19.73
C GLU A 463 31.79 -10.11 -18.22
N PHE A 464 32.39 -11.24 -17.82
CA PHE A 464 32.71 -11.48 -16.42
C PHE A 464 33.74 -10.46 -15.90
N PRO A 465 33.56 -9.93 -14.68
CA PRO A 465 34.46 -8.95 -14.11
C PRO A 465 35.87 -9.53 -13.90
N ARG A 466 36.86 -8.64 -13.76
CA ARG A 466 38.28 -9.00 -13.54
C ARG A 466 38.48 -9.86 -12.30
N GLN A 467 37.67 -9.63 -11.27
CA GLN A 467 37.63 -10.49 -10.09
C GLN A 467 36.84 -11.76 -10.43
N ARG A 468 37.58 -12.83 -10.71
CA ARG A 468 36.99 -14.11 -11.13
C ARG A 468 36.33 -14.81 -9.94
N PRO A 469 35.16 -15.46 -10.13
CA PRO A 469 34.52 -16.24 -9.09
C PRO A 469 35.34 -17.47 -8.71
N ALA A 470 35.10 -18.01 -7.50
CA ALA A 470 35.78 -19.21 -7.03
C ALA A 470 35.53 -20.40 -7.97
N GLY A 471 36.59 -21.13 -8.34
CA GLY A 471 36.47 -22.27 -9.27
C GLY A 471 36.49 -21.90 -10.76
N TRP A 472 36.76 -20.65 -11.11
CA TRP A 472 36.89 -20.20 -12.51
C TRP A 472 37.93 -21.01 -13.31
N ASP A 473 39.01 -21.41 -12.64
CA ASP A 473 40.08 -22.27 -13.13
C ASP A 473 39.61 -23.65 -13.61
N LYS A 474 38.52 -24.16 -13.03
CA LYS A 474 37.97 -25.49 -13.34
C LYS A 474 37.01 -25.52 -14.52
N GLY A 475 36.67 -24.36 -15.10
CA GLY A 475 35.73 -24.30 -16.23
C GLY A 475 35.77 -23.01 -17.03
N GLY A 476 35.58 -21.85 -16.40
CA GLY A 476 35.47 -20.56 -17.10
C GLY A 476 36.73 -20.21 -17.89
N GLN A 477 37.90 -20.54 -17.35
CA GLN A 477 39.19 -20.35 -18.02
C GLN A 477 39.34 -21.21 -19.29
N ILE A 478 38.68 -22.37 -19.35
CA ILE A 478 38.72 -23.28 -20.51
C ILE A 478 37.96 -22.66 -21.67
N TYR A 479 36.75 -22.18 -21.40
CA TYR A 479 35.93 -21.49 -22.40
C TYR A 479 36.55 -20.16 -22.83
N GLU A 480 37.18 -19.41 -21.92
CA GLU A 480 37.93 -18.19 -22.26
C GLU A 480 39.11 -18.49 -23.19
N ALA A 481 39.90 -19.53 -22.89
CA ALA A 481 41.03 -19.95 -23.72
C ALA A 481 40.58 -20.47 -25.09
N TYR A 482 39.46 -21.20 -25.14
CA TYR A 482 38.86 -21.67 -26.38
C TYR A 482 38.36 -20.52 -27.25
N MET A 483 37.60 -19.57 -26.70
CA MET A 483 37.12 -18.39 -27.41
C MET A 483 38.28 -17.54 -27.95
N ARG A 484 39.31 -17.30 -27.11
CA ARG A 484 40.52 -16.58 -27.55
C ARG A 484 41.21 -17.28 -28.72
N LEU A 485 41.29 -18.61 -28.73
CA LEU A 485 41.84 -19.38 -29.85
C LEU A 485 40.92 -19.44 -31.07
N ALA A 486 39.60 -19.40 -30.88
CA ALA A 486 38.63 -19.37 -31.97
C ALA A 486 38.74 -18.06 -32.75
N LEU A 487 38.79 -16.92 -32.04
CA LEU A 487 38.84 -15.56 -32.61
C LEU A 487 40.22 -15.15 -33.18
N MET A 488 41.31 -15.83 -32.82
CA MET A 488 42.65 -15.56 -33.37
C MET A 488 42.73 -15.85 -34.88
N SER A 489 43.52 -15.06 -35.62
CA SER A 489 43.85 -15.35 -37.03
C SER A 489 44.79 -16.56 -37.15
N GLN A 490 44.80 -17.25 -38.30
CA GLN A 490 45.61 -18.46 -38.51
C GLN A 490 47.11 -18.24 -38.24
N GLY A 491 47.66 -17.06 -38.56
CA GLY A 491 49.06 -16.72 -38.25
C GLY A 491 49.31 -16.50 -36.75
N GLN A 492 48.34 -15.94 -36.02
CA GLN A 492 48.46 -15.76 -34.57
C GLN A 492 48.30 -17.08 -33.80
N LYS A 493 47.51 -18.03 -34.31
CA LYS A 493 47.40 -19.38 -33.73
C LYS A 493 48.74 -20.13 -33.76
N GLN A 494 49.62 -19.80 -34.71
CA GLN A 494 50.95 -20.40 -34.85
C GLN A 494 52.06 -19.64 -34.09
N SER A 495 51.80 -18.41 -33.65
CA SER A 495 52.69 -17.58 -32.84
C SER A 495 52.90 -18.14 -31.42
N GLU A 496 53.92 -17.65 -30.71
CA GLU A 496 54.16 -17.98 -29.30
C GLU A 496 52.96 -17.66 -28.40
N GLU A 497 52.17 -16.63 -28.74
CA GLU A 497 50.95 -16.28 -28.02
C GLU A 497 49.87 -17.34 -28.17
N GLY A 498 49.61 -17.81 -29.40
CA GLY A 498 48.69 -18.92 -29.66
C GLY A 498 49.12 -20.18 -28.92
N GLU A 499 50.42 -20.47 -28.88
CA GLU A 499 50.95 -21.63 -28.15
C GLU A 499 50.75 -21.54 -26.64
N LYS A 500 50.94 -20.35 -26.04
CA LYS A 500 50.66 -20.13 -24.61
C LYS A 500 49.19 -20.44 -24.29
N VAL A 501 48.26 -20.01 -25.14
CA VAL A 501 46.82 -20.26 -24.94
C VAL A 501 46.48 -21.74 -25.20
N VAL A 502 47.08 -22.39 -26.20
CA VAL A 502 46.93 -23.84 -26.42
C VAL A 502 47.44 -24.65 -25.22
N ARG A 503 48.57 -24.27 -24.63
CA ARG A 503 49.12 -24.92 -23.43
C ARG A 503 48.21 -24.73 -22.22
N ALA A 504 47.59 -23.56 -22.07
CA ALA A 504 46.61 -23.30 -21.02
C ALA A 504 45.34 -24.14 -21.20
N LEU A 505 44.81 -24.19 -22.42
CA LEU A 505 43.62 -24.99 -22.75
C LEU A 505 43.87 -26.49 -22.55
N ARG A 506 45.03 -27.02 -22.97
CA ARG A 506 45.42 -28.42 -22.71
C ARG A 506 45.50 -28.75 -21.22
N ARG A 507 45.99 -27.82 -20.40
CA ARG A 507 46.07 -28.00 -18.94
C ARG A 507 44.68 -28.02 -18.31
N GLY A 508 43.81 -27.10 -18.71
CA GLY A 508 42.42 -27.05 -18.25
C GLY A 508 41.62 -28.29 -18.64
N LEU A 509 41.73 -28.75 -19.89
CA LEU A 509 41.05 -29.96 -20.36
C LEU A 509 41.54 -31.23 -19.62
N ARG A 510 42.84 -31.35 -19.35
CA ARG A 510 43.38 -32.46 -18.52
C ARG A 510 42.84 -32.43 -17.10
N GLY A 511 42.77 -31.25 -16.47
CA GLY A 511 42.18 -31.11 -15.13
C GLY A 511 40.71 -31.52 -15.09
N VAL A 512 39.96 -31.28 -16.17
CA VAL A 512 38.54 -31.69 -16.29
C VAL A 512 38.40 -33.22 -16.50
N GLU A 513 39.33 -33.86 -17.20
CA GLU A 513 39.37 -35.31 -17.38
C GLU A 513 39.79 -36.04 -16.08
N GLU A 514 40.79 -35.50 -15.37
CA GLU A 514 41.30 -36.03 -14.09
C GLU A 514 40.26 -35.92 -12.96
N ALA A 515 39.43 -34.87 -12.97
CA ALA A 515 38.30 -34.72 -12.05
C ALA A 515 37.15 -35.71 -12.29
N GLY A 516 37.23 -36.55 -13.34
CA GLY A 516 36.21 -37.51 -13.70
C GLY A 516 35.08 -36.91 -14.55
N MET A 517 34.53 -37.73 -15.45
CA MET A 517 33.36 -37.41 -16.29
C MET A 517 32.05 -37.94 -15.69
N GLN A 518 32.11 -38.58 -14.52
CA GLN A 518 30.94 -39.06 -13.79
C GLN A 518 30.16 -37.86 -13.23
N GLY A 519 28.88 -37.72 -13.62
CA GLY A 519 28.00 -36.62 -13.21
C GLY A 519 27.94 -35.41 -14.18
N LYS A 520 28.70 -35.40 -15.28
CA LYS A 520 28.63 -34.36 -16.31
C LYS A 520 27.57 -34.66 -17.36
N THR A 521 26.88 -33.63 -17.85
CA THR A 521 25.83 -33.80 -18.89
C THR A 521 26.45 -34.26 -20.21
N LEU A 522 25.61 -34.82 -21.09
CA LEU A 522 26.06 -35.28 -22.41
C LEU A 522 26.67 -34.11 -23.21
N GLU A 523 26.07 -32.93 -23.18
CA GLU A 523 26.60 -31.75 -23.90
C GLU A 523 27.98 -31.35 -23.40
N GLN A 524 28.21 -31.37 -22.08
CA GLN A 524 29.52 -31.06 -21.50
C GLN A 524 30.60 -32.04 -21.99
N ARG A 525 30.28 -33.34 -22.10
CA ARG A 525 31.22 -34.36 -22.59
C ARG A 525 31.55 -34.15 -24.07
N VAL A 526 30.54 -33.83 -24.89
CA VAL A 526 30.72 -33.56 -26.32
C VAL A 526 31.53 -32.28 -26.55
N ALA A 527 31.26 -31.22 -25.78
CA ALA A 527 32.00 -29.98 -25.87
C ALA A 527 33.49 -30.15 -25.55
N VAL A 528 33.83 -30.93 -24.51
CA VAL A 528 35.24 -31.27 -24.18
C VAL A 528 35.93 -32.00 -25.34
N LEU A 529 35.23 -32.93 -26.00
CA LEU A 529 35.76 -33.65 -27.16
C LEU A 529 35.99 -32.72 -28.36
N GLU A 530 35.05 -31.82 -28.66
CA GLU A 530 35.20 -30.86 -29.75
C GLU A 530 36.33 -29.85 -29.48
N MET A 531 36.43 -29.32 -28.26
CA MET A 531 37.55 -28.45 -27.85
C MET A 531 38.90 -29.16 -27.99
N ARG A 532 38.97 -30.44 -27.61
CA ARG A 532 40.18 -31.25 -27.77
C ARG A 532 40.53 -31.46 -29.24
N ARG A 533 39.55 -31.81 -30.07
CA ARG A 533 39.73 -31.99 -31.52
C ARG A 533 40.25 -30.70 -32.16
N PHE A 534 39.71 -29.55 -31.76
CA PHE A 534 40.14 -28.24 -32.23
C PHE A 534 41.61 -27.97 -31.87
N VAL A 535 42.01 -28.27 -30.63
CA VAL A 535 43.41 -28.15 -30.19
C VAL A 535 44.35 -29.12 -30.93
N GLU A 536 43.91 -30.35 -31.21
CA GLU A 536 44.68 -31.33 -31.99
C GLU A 536 44.86 -30.87 -33.45
N GLN A 537 43.83 -30.26 -34.07
CA GLN A 537 43.93 -29.71 -35.42
C GLN A 537 44.93 -28.57 -35.50
N ILE A 538 44.92 -27.64 -34.54
CA ILE A 538 45.88 -26.53 -34.47
C ILE A 538 47.31 -27.07 -34.29
N ALA A 539 47.50 -28.09 -33.45
CA ALA A 539 48.81 -28.71 -33.24
C ALA A 539 49.33 -29.44 -34.49
N LYS A 540 48.45 -30.14 -35.22
CA LYS A 540 48.80 -30.78 -36.50
C LYS A 540 49.18 -29.75 -37.57
N ALA A 541 48.46 -28.64 -37.66
CA ALA A 541 48.76 -27.56 -38.60
C ALA A 541 50.11 -26.87 -38.34
N ARG A 542 50.69 -27.03 -37.13
CA ARG A 542 51.98 -26.46 -36.72
C ARG A 542 53.16 -27.42 -36.91
N GLY A 543 52.91 -28.70 -37.21
CA GLY A 543 53.97 -29.71 -37.38
C GLY A 543 54.53 -30.29 -36.07
N ASP A 544 53.82 -30.15 -34.94
CA ASP A 544 54.21 -30.71 -33.63
C ASP A 544 53.88 -32.22 -33.53
N GLU A 545 54.45 -33.07 -34.38
CA GLU A 545 54.37 -34.53 -34.21
C GLU A 545 55.42 -35.11 -33.23
N ARG A 546 56.42 -34.33 -32.83
CA ARG A 546 57.51 -34.81 -31.96
C ARG A 546 57.30 -34.45 -30.49
N ARG A 547 56.29 -35.04 -29.84
CA ARG A 547 56.21 -35.22 -28.37
C ARG A 547 55.02 -36.05 -27.89
N MET A 548 54.43 -36.91 -28.74
CA MET A 548 53.66 -38.05 -28.23
C MET A 548 54.59 -39.25 -28.11
N GLY A 549 54.77 -39.74 -26.88
CA GLY A 549 55.48 -40.98 -26.63
C GLY A 549 54.90 -42.08 -27.50
N LYS A 550 55.80 -42.86 -28.13
CA LYS A 550 55.46 -44.14 -28.75
C LYS A 550 54.67 -44.97 -27.74
N VAL A 551 53.38 -45.13 -27.98
CA VAL A 551 52.69 -46.35 -27.59
C VAL A 551 52.86 -47.28 -28.78
N GLU A 552 53.38 -48.46 -28.50
CA GLU A 552 53.71 -49.46 -29.51
C GLU A 552 52.52 -49.79 -30.38
N ASP A 553 52.87 -50.00 -31.65
CA ASP A 553 51.99 -50.29 -32.77
C ASP A 553 51.28 -51.64 -32.55
N GLY A 554 49.96 -51.60 -32.65
CA GLY A 554 49.06 -52.75 -32.58
C GLY A 554 47.87 -52.45 -33.46
N GLY A 555 48.12 -52.31 -34.76
CA GLY A 555 47.09 -52.00 -35.74
C GLY A 555 46.06 -53.11 -35.89
N VAL A 556 44.80 -52.83 -35.56
CA VAL A 556 43.58 -53.18 -36.31
C VAL A 556 42.46 -52.22 -35.89
N GLY A 557 41.81 -51.53 -36.85
CA GLY A 557 40.42 -51.08 -36.71
C GLY A 557 40.13 -49.67 -36.16
N ALA A 558 40.75 -48.62 -36.69
CA ALA A 558 40.47 -47.22 -36.28
C ALA A 558 39.00 -46.75 -36.51
N GLY A 559 38.26 -47.38 -37.43
CA GLY A 559 36.85 -47.03 -37.70
C GLY A 559 35.84 -47.64 -36.70
N ALA A 560 36.08 -48.87 -36.22
CA ALA A 560 35.18 -49.56 -35.31
C ALA A 560 35.29 -49.02 -33.87
N ALA A 561 36.52 -48.73 -33.41
CA ALA A 561 36.76 -48.14 -32.10
C ALA A 561 36.21 -46.70 -31.97
N MET A 562 36.03 -45.99 -33.08
CA MET A 562 35.45 -44.64 -33.09
C MET A 562 33.92 -44.70 -32.93
N LEU A 563 33.25 -45.64 -33.60
CA LEU A 563 31.82 -45.87 -33.46
C LEU A 563 31.44 -46.42 -32.08
N ASP A 564 32.28 -47.29 -31.48
CA ASP A 564 32.04 -47.79 -30.13
C ASP A 564 32.26 -46.73 -29.04
N LYS A 565 33.21 -45.81 -29.24
CA LYS A 565 33.37 -44.63 -28.35
C LYS A 565 32.22 -43.64 -28.51
N TYR A 566 31.68 -43.49 -29.72
CA TYR A 566 30.50 -42.65 -29.97
C TYR A 566 29.24 -43.29 -29.38
N ARG A 567 29.03 -44.60 -29.53
CA ARG A 567 27.92 -45.36 -28.93
C ARG A 567 27.99 -45.37 -27.39
N SER A 568 29.18 -45.56 -26.84
CA SER A 568 29.44 -45.46 -25.40
C SER A 568 29.24 -44.04 -24.86
N ALA A 569 29.50 -43.00 -25.66
CA ALA A 569 29.23 -41.62 -25.29
C ALA A 569 27.72 -41.26 -25.34
N VAL A 570 26.97 -41.82 -26.29
CA VAL A 570 25.53 -41.55 -26.51
C VAL A 570 24.62 -42.41 -25.62
N GLY A 571 25.15 -43.41 -24.91
CA GLY A 571 24.37 -44.20 -23.94
C GLY A 571 23.40 -45.21 -24.57
N LEU A 572 23.54 -45.51 -25.86
CA LEU A 572 22.86 -46.63 -26.50
C LEU A 572 23.69 -47.90 -26.25
N VAL A 573 23.43 -48.54 -25.11
CA VAL A 573 23.79 -49.93 -24.87
C VAL A 573 22.56 -50.77 -25.24
N LEU A 574 22.73 -51.77 -26.12
CA LEU A 574 21.74 -52.82 -26.34
C LEU A 574 21.64 -53.72 -25.11
#